data_AF-A0A5C5T149-F1
#
_entry.id   AF-A0A5C5T149-F1
#
_cell.length_a   1.000
_cell.length_b   1.000
_cell.length_c   1.000
_cell.angle_alpha   90.00
_cell.angle_beta   90.00
_cell.angle_gamma   90.00
#
_symmetry.space_group_name_H-M   'P 1'
#
loop_
_entity.id
_entity.type
_entity.pdbx_description
1 polymer ?
#
loop_
_entity_poly.entity_id
_entity_poly.type
_entity_poly.pdbx_seq_one_letter_code
_entity_poly.pdbx_strand_id
1 'polypeptide(L)'
;MKKLSFLAISAILLSGWATSASAAENESERKIISFKEEIDYELLEEMGAEIHEEFDAISAVSVTLPNEAMFQAASNDSSIAYIEENSEVKAAAQTTTWGYRSVKANTASSLGYTGKGVKIAIIDSGINSKHPDLKVAGGISKVENSSAFTDGNGHGTHVAGVIGALNNSIGTVGVAPDAQLYSVKVLTSKGVGTLEGVVAGIQWAIDQKVDIINMSLTTVTDDQSLRNITKKAYDAGILIVAASGNERESGLYSDVLYPARFPSVIAVGSVSQLNRLSYFSNYGASQELVAPGENILSSFTDSKTATQEDYSISEGTSVATPFVAGTFAQYMEAYPHLSNKQLRETVKRAAMDLGVKGRDNTYGNGLVQSLQVKAALFPDLKYGVWYTEPIKKIFDRGIVTGFPDGTYRPEATITRAEAVTMLGRAKNLNKTNKNHYFSDVPKDSYAAGYINSAYELGFIKGVGGSKFRPNDPIKRGDMALVMQAAYGLSGTKQFNFTDVSKTAYYYDAIQAAYSNNIVKGYKEDNTFRPLNPITRSENAELMSNALK
;
A
#
# COMPACT_ATOMS: atom_id res chain seq x y z
N MET A 1 24.19 -55.51 -54.66
CA MET A 1 25.21 -54.44 -54.81
C MET A 1 25.14 -53.54 -53.58
N LYS A 2 26.25 -53.50 -52.83
CA LYS A 2 26.60 -52.64 -51.67
C LYS A 2 25.53 -52.41 -50.58
N LYS A 3 25.51 -53.29 -49.57
CA LYS A 3 25.11 -52.97 -48.18
C LYS A 3 26.40 -52.65 -47.41
N LEU A 4 26.49 -51.47 -46.79
CA LEU A 4 27.61 -51.09 -45.94
C LEU A 4 27.30 -51.33 -44.46
N SER A 5 28.14 -52.16 -43.85
CA SER A 5 28.85 -51.94 -42.57
C SER A 5 28.07 -51.77 -41.27
N PHE A 6 28.05 -52.85 -40.49
CA PHE A 6 28.11 -52.84 -39.02
C PHE A 6 29.58 -52.80 -38.59
N LEU A 7 29.95 -51.93 -37.64
CA LEU A 7 30.64 -52.29 -36.39
C LEU A 7 30.78 -51.08 -35.47
N ALA A 8 30.43 -51.28 -34.19
CA ALA A 8 30.53 -50.33 -33.09
C ALA A 8 31.97 -50.24 -32.55
N ILE A 9 32.31 -49.13 -31.88
CA ILE A 9 33.06 -49.06 -30.60
C ILE A 9 32.90 -47.64 -30.03
N SER A 10 32.47 -47.59 -28.76
CA SER A 10 32.37 -46.39 -27.93
C SER A 10 33.72 -45.73 -27.68
N ALA A 11 33.76 -44.40 -27.78
CA ALA A 11 34.75 -43.57 -27.10
C ALA A 11 34.05 -42.33 -26.55
N ILE A 12 33.88 -42.29 -25.22
CA ILE A 12 33.45 -41.12 -24.47
C ILE A 12 34.66 -40.18 -24.39
N LEU A 13 34.58 -39.03 -25.08
CA LEU A 13 35.51 -37.92 -24.93
C LEU A 13 34.89 -36.89 -23.98
N LEU A 14 35.20 -37.04 -22.69
CA LEU A 14 35.11 -35.96 -21.71
C LEU A 14 36.28 -35.00 -21.98
N SER A 15 35.99 -33.84 -22.57
CA SER A 15 36.92 -32.71 -22.57
C SER A 15 36.50 -31.77 -21.43
N GLY A 16 37.36 -31.70 -20.41
CA GLY A 16 37.16 -30.89 -19.23
C GLY A 16 37.20 -29.40 -19.56
N TRP A 17 36.13 -28.70 -19.17
CA TRP A 17 36.22 -27.28 -18.87
C TRP A 17 36.59 -27.19 -17.39
N ALA A 18 37.85 -26.89 -17.11
CA ALA A 18 38.29 -26.55 -15.77
C ALA A 18 37.62 -25.22 -15.39
N THR A 19 36.62 -25.30 -14.53
CA THR A 19 36.05 -24.15 -13.83
C THR A 19 37.07 -23.65 -12.81
N SER A 20 37.45 -22.38 -12.94
CA SER A 20 38.17 -21.62 -11.92
C SER A 20 37.27 -21.41 -10.68
N ALA A 21 37.16 -22.46 -9.87
CA ALA A 21 36.54 -22.46 -8.56
C ALA A 21 37.57 -23.05 -7.58
N SER A 22 38.49 -22.22 -7.10
CA SER A 22 39.51 -22.64 -6.13
C SER A 22 40.09 -21.51 -5.28
N ALA A 23 39.77 -20.23 -5.54
CA ALA A 23 40.33 -19.11 -4.76
C ALA A 23 39.39 -18.59 -3.67
N ALA A 24 38.06 -18.65 -3.88
CA ALA A 24 37.09 -18.04 -2.99
C ALA A 24 36.79 -18.85 -1.71
N GLU A 25 37.00 -20.18 -1.70
CA GLU A 25 36.78 -21.00 -0.50
C GLU A 25 37.85 -20.74 0.59
N ASN A 26 39.04 -20.24 0.23
CA ASN A 26 40.19 -20.15 1.14
C ASN A 26 40.30 -18.81 1.89
N GLU A 27 39.61 -17.74 1.45
CA GLU A 27 39.71 -16.43 2.10
C GLU A 27 38.89 -16.31 3.39
N SER A 28 37.85 -17.14 3.53
CA SER A 28 36.96 -17.17 4.71
C SER A 28 37.58 -17.87 5.93
N GLU A 29 38.68 -18.60 5.75
CA GLU A 29 39.44 -19.23 6.84
C GLU A 29 40.53 -18.30 7.41
N ARG A 30 40.78 -17.15 6.76
CA ARG A 30 41.77 -16.17 7.21
C ARG A 30 41.28 -15.43 8.46
N LYS A 31 42.23 -15.09 9.32
CA LYS A 31 42.07 -14.27 10.52
C LYS A 31 42.97 -13.06 10.41
N ILE A 32 42.59 -11.96 11.05
CA ILE A 32 43.47 -10.80 11.25
C ILE A 32 43.94 -10.83 12.69
N ILE A 33 45.26 -10.91 12.91
CA ILE A 33 45.90 -10.86 14.22
C ILE A 33 46.58 -9.50 14.36
N SER A 34 46.20 -8.72 15.37
CA SER A 34 46.87 -7.47 15.73
C SER A 34 47.72 -7.65 16.98
N PHE A 35 48.93 -7.09 16.97
CA PHE A 35 49.90 -7.13 18.05
C PHE A 35 49.90 -5.82 18.84
N LYS A 36 50.24 -5.89 20.13
CA LYS A 36 50.25 -4.71 21.02
C LYS A 36 51.37 -3.72 20.71
N GLU A 37 52.49 -4.21 20.18
CA GLU A 37 53.66 -3.40 19.85
C GLU A 37 54.04 -3.57 18.37
N GLU A 38 54.89 -4.54 18.05
CA GLU A 38 55.29 -4.90 16.68
C GLU A 38 54.83 -6.32 16.32
N ILE A 39 54.82 -6.66 15.03
CA ILE A 39 54.45 -7.99 14.56
C ILE A 39 55.48 -9.01 15.05
N ASP A 40 55.04 -10.00 15.83
CA ASP A 40 55.90 -11.08 16.34
C ASP A 40 55.97 -12.23 15.32
N TYR A 41 56.95 -12.17 14.43
CA TYR A 41 57.14 -13.17 13.38
C TYR A 41 57.60 -14.53 13.92
N GLU A 42 58.30 -14.57 15.05
CA GLU A 42 58.76 -15.82 15.66
C GLU A 42 57.56 -16.61 16.19
N LEU A 43 56.63 -15.92 16.87
CA LEU A 43 55.37 -16.49 17.32
C LEU A 43 54.51 -17.01 16.16
N LEU A 44 54.41 -16.26 15.06
CA LEU A 44 53.66 -16.68 13.87
C LEU A 44 54.27 -17.92 13.22
N GLU A 45 55.61 -18.01 13.16
CA GLU A 45 56.31 -19.20 12.66
C GLU A 45 56.11 -20.41 13.58
N GLU A 46 56.19 -20.23 14.90
CA GLU A 46 55.93 -21.29 15.89
C GLU A 46 54.50 -21.85 15.79
N MET A 47 53.53 -20.98 15.50
CA MET A 47 52.13 -21.35 15.31
C MET A 47 51.86 -21.99 13.94
N GLY A 48 52.86 -22.01 13.05
CA GLY A 48 52.72 -22.47 11.68
C GLY A 48 51.76 -21.61 10.85
N ALA A 49 51.68 -20.31 11.16
CA ALA A 49 50.80 -19.39 10.47
C ALA A 49 51.26 -19.15 9.03
N GLU A 50 50.34 -19.25 8.07
CA GLU A 50 50.56 -18.79 6.70
C GLU A 50 50.16 -17.31 6.64
N ILE A 51 51.14 -16.42 6.46
CA ILE A 51 50.91 -14.97 6.33
C ILE A 51 50.47 -14.65 4.90
N HIS A 52 49.33 -13.99 4.77
CA HIS A 52 48.75 -13.56 3.48
C HIS A 52 48.97 -12.08 3.20
N GLU A 53 48.92 -11.21 4.22
CA GLU A 53 49.07 -9.76 4.10
C GLU A 53 49.57 -9.16 5.43
N GLU A 54 50.38 -8.11 5.37
CA GLU A 54 50.88 -7.37 6.53
C GLU A 54 50.30 -5.94 6.56
N PHE A 55 49.91 -5.50 7.75
CA PHE A 55 49.29 -4.21 8.02
C PHE A 55 50.16 -3.41 9.01
N ASP A 56 51.35 -3.00 8.56
CA ASP A 56 52.37 -2.31 9.38
C ASP A 56 51.84 -1.12 10.18
N ALA A 57 50.88 -0.38 9.61
CA ALA A 57 50.30 0.81 10.24
C ALA A 57 49.55 0.51 11.54
N ILE A 58 49.14 -0.73 11.76
CA ILE A 58 48.38 -1.20 12.92
C ILE A 58 49.01 -2.44 13.57
N SER A 59 50.27 -2.73 13.21
CA SER A 59 50.99 -3.92 13.69
C SER A 59 50.14 -5.19 13.61
N ALA A 60 49.54 -5.46 12.44
CA ALA A 60 48.65 -6.60 12.26
C ALA A 60 48.99 -7.42 11.01
N VAL A 61 48.55 -8.66 10.97
CA VAL A 61 48.73 -9.58 9.85
C VAL A 61 47.44 -10.32 9.54
N SER A 62 47.17 -10.56 8.26
CA SER A 62 46.15 -11.53 7.82
C SER A 62 46.80 -12.90 7.68
N VAL A 63 46.34 -13.91 8.43
CA VAL A 63 46.94 -15.24 8.49
C VAL A 63 45.92 -16.37 8.36
N THR A 64 46.37 -17.54 7.89
CA THR A 64 45.67 -18.82 8.11
C THR A 64 46.45 -19.62 9.15
N LEU A 65 45.76 -20.11 10.19
CA LEU A 65 46.36 -20.98 11.21
C LEU A 65 46.05 -22.46 10.91
N PRO A 66 46.97 -23.41 11.20
CA PRO A 66 46.81 -24.81 10.80
C PRO A 66 45.63 -25.56 11.44
N ASN A 67 45.19 -25.12 12.63
CA ASN A 67 44.09 -25.73 13.37
C ASN A 67 43.60 -24.85 14.53
N GLU A 68 42.45 -25.22 15.10
CA GLU A 68 41.81 -24.53 16.23
C GLU A 68 42.71 -24.43 17.48
N ALA A 69 43.59 -25.41 17.72
CA ALA A 69 44.47 -25.35 18.89
C ALA A 69 45.49 -24.20 18.78
N MET A 70 45.95 -23.89 17.56
CA MET A 70 46.83 -22.73 17.32
C MET A 70 46.07 -21.41 17.44
N PHE A 71 44.80 -21.38 17.04
CA PHE A 71 43.94 -20.21 17.28
C PHE A 71 43.74 -19.94 18.77
N GLN A 72 43.50 -20.98 19.58
CA GLN A 72 43.39 -20.83 21.03
C GLN A 72 44.73 -20.45 21.68
N ALA A 73 45.86 -20.93 21.16
CA ALA A 73 47.18 -20.51 21.60
C ALA A 73 47.40 -19.01 21.32
N ALA A 74 47.11 -18.56 20.09
CA ALA A 74 47.21 -17.16 19.69
C ALA A 74 46.31 -16.25 20.54
N SER A 75 45.08 -16.67 20.82
CA SER A 75 44.13 -15.90 21.63
C SER A 75 44.56 -15.71 23.09
N ASN A 76 45.46 -16.57 23.59
CA ASN A 76 45.98 -16.51 24.96
C ASN A 76 47.38 -15.87 25.04
N ASP A 77 47.99 -15.51 23.91
CA ASP A 77 49.31 -14.91 23.90
C ASP A 77 49.28 -13.46 24.39
N SER A 78 50.27 -13.09 25.20
CA SER A 78 50.32 -11.77 25.81
C SER A 78 50.73 -10.64 24.85
N SER A 79 51.38 -10.96 23.73
CA SER A 79 51.79 -10.01 22.67
C SER A 79 50.64 -9.63 21.73
N ILE A 80 49.64 -10.49 21.60
CA ILE A 80 48.48 -10.29 20.74
C ILE A 80 47.48 -9.32 21.43
N ALA A 81 47.06 -8.29 20.69
CA ALA A 81 46.07 -7.31 21.13
C ALA A 81 44.65 -7.84 20.91
N TYR A 82 44.38 -8.35 19.71
CA TYR A 82 43.11 -9.00 19.35
C TYR A 82 43.27 -9.86 18.10
N ILE A 83 42.32 -10.79 17.92
CA ILE A 83 42.17 -11.58 16.70
C ILE A 83 40.74 -11.40 16.21
N GLU A 84 40.57 -11.15 14.91
CA GLU A 84 39.26 -10.99 14.28
C GLU A 84 39.13 -11.86 13.03
N GLU A 85 37.89 -12.15 12.66
CA GLU A 85 37.55 -12.86 11.44
C GLU A 85 37.78 -11.97 10.22
N ASN A 86 38.42 -12.49 9.17
CA ASN A 86 38.52 -11.78 7.88
C ASN A 86 37.16 -11.80 7.16
N SER A 87 36.28 -10.89 7.57
CA SER A 87 34.90 -10.83 7.11
C SER A 87 34.79 -10.18 5.73
N GLU A 88 33.90 -10.72 4.87
CA GLU A 88 33.59 -10.09 3.58
C GLU A 88 33.06 -8.66 3.76
N VAL A 89 33.68 -7.68 3.09
CA VAL A 89 33.13 -6.32 2.95
C VAL A 89 32.42 -6.18 1.60
N LYS A 90 31.19 -5.63 1.60
CA LYS A 90 30.36 -5.44 0.38
C LYS A 90 30.16 -3.96 0.10
N ALA A 91 30.12 -3.59 -1.18
CA ALA A 91 29.74 -2.24 -1.58
C ALA A 91 28.35 -1.90 -1.00
N ALA A 92 28.21 -0.72 -0.39
CA ALA A 92 26.96 -0.24 0.18
C ALA A 92 25.93 0.01 -0.93
N ALA A 93 25.15 -1.02 -1.27
CA ALA A 93 23.98 -0.90 -2.11
C ALA A 93 22.74 -0.81 -1.22
N GLN A 94 21.78 0.02 -1.63
CA GLN A 94 20.47 0.04 -1.02
C GLN A 94 19.86 -1.38 -0.99
N THR A 95 19.40 -1.80 0.17
CA THR A 95 18.87 -3.13 0.41
C THR A 95 17.34 -3.11 0.44
N THR A 96 16.71 -3.96 -0.37
CA THR A 96 15.28 -4.25 -0.18
C THR A 96 15.11 -5.24 0.97
N THR A 97 14.26 -4.93 1.94
CA THR A 97 13.99 -5.85 3.05
C THR A 97 13.08 -7.00 2.59
N TRP A 98 13.08 -8.10 3.34
CA TRP A 98 12.13 -9.19 3.06
C TRP A 98 10.68 -8.71 3.21
N GLY A 99 10.41 -7.83 4.17
CA GLY A 99 9.08 -7.28 4.40
C GLY A 99 8.60 -6.46 3.20
N TYR A 100 9.47 -5.61 2.64
CA TYR A 100 9.21 -4.84 1.42
C TYR A 100 8.78 -5.74 0.24
N ARG A 101 9.48 -6.87 0.04
CA ARG A 101 9.14 -7.86 -1.00
C ARG A 101 7.88 -8.65 -0.67
N SER A 102 7.67 -9.00 0.60
CA SER A 102 6.54 -9.82 1.06
C SER A 102 5.21 -9.11 0.81
N VAL A 103 5.15 -7.80 1.07
CA VAL A 103 3.98 -6.97 0.79
C VAL A 103 3.90 -6.49 -0.67
N LYS A 104 4.79 -6.95 -1.58
CA LYS A 104 4.82 -6.56 -3.01
C LYS A 104 5.03 -5.06 -3.28
N ALA A 105 5.69 -4.35 -2.38
CA ALA A 105 5.94 -2.91 -2.55
C ALA A 105 6.83 -2.60 -3.77
N ASN A 106 7.72 -3.54 -4.12
CA ASN A 106 8.52 -3.46 -5.35
C ASN A 106 7.65 -3.42 -6.62
N THR A 107 6.56 -4.18 -6.65
CA THR A 107 5.64 -4.23 -7.80
C THR A 107 4.91 -2.90 -7.95
N ALA A 108 4.36 -2.36 -6.87
CA ALA A 108 3.68 -1.07 -6.88
C ALA A 108 4.62 0.08 -7.29
N SER A 109 5.85 0.09 -6.77
CA SER A 109 6.88 1.06 -7.14
C SER A 109 7.26 0.95 -8.62
N SER A 110 7.34 -0.27 -9.17
CA SER A 110 7.61 -0.50 -10.60
C SER A 110 6.47 -0.01 -11.50
N LEU A 111 5.25 0.09 -10.97
CA LEU A 111 4.09 0.69 -11.62
C LEU A 111 4.03 2.22 -11.44
N GLY A 112 4.98 2.82 -10.72
CA GLY A 112 5.06 4.25 -10.46
C GLY A 112 4.23 4.73 -9.27
N TYR A 113 3.76 3.82 -8.39
CA TYR A 113 3.06 4.19 -7.16
C TYR A 113 4.00 4.09 -5.97
N THR A 114 4.51 5.24 -5.53
CA THR A 114 5.50 5.41 -4.45
C THR A 114 4.92 6.10 -3.23
N GLY A 115 3.61 6.30 -3.18
CA GLY A 115 2.89 7.04 -2.13
C GLY A 115 2.94 8.56 -2.32
N LYS A 116 3.29 9.02 -3.52
CA LYS A 116 3.50 10.43 -3.81
C LYS A 116 2.24 11.25 -3.54
N GLY A 117 2.41 12.35 -2.81
CA GLY A 117 1.34 13.29 -2.49
C GLY A 117 0.45 12.87 -1.31
N VAL A 118 0.69 11.69 -0.72
CA VAL A 118 -0.03 11.22 0.47
C VAL A 118 0.67 11.71 1.74
N LYS A 119 -0.09 12.24 2.69
CA LYS A 119 0.38 12.71 4.00
C LYS A 119 0.19 11.63 5.07
N ILE A 120 1.26 11.26 5.75
CA ILE A 120 1.24 10.21 6.77
C ILE A 120 1.74 10.79 8.09
N ALA A 121 0.88 10.87 9.10
CA ALA A 121 1.27 11.21 10.46
C ALA A 121 1.74 9.96 11.20
N ILE A 122 2.97 9.99 11.71
CA ILE A 122 3.55 8.94 12.53
C ILE A 122 3.48 9.38 13.98
N ILE A 123 2.49 8.86 14.70
CA ILE A 123 2.26 9.16 16.12
C ILE A 123 3.12 8.21 16.95
N ASP A 124 4.30 8.68 17.36
CA ASP A 124 5.36 7.83 17.94
C ASP A 124 6.33 8.63 18.84
N SER A 125 7.58 8.22 18.93
CA SER A 125 8.69 8.79 19.70
C SER A 125 9.42 9.92 18.98
N GLY A 126 8.96 10.33 17.80
CA GLY A 126 9.60 11.33 16.95
C GLY A 126 10.25 10.69 15.72
N ILE A 127 10.88 11.50 14.88
CA ILE A 127 11.62 11.02 13.70
C ILE A 127 12.90 11.84 13.65
N ASN A 128 14.05 11.17 13.53
CA ASN A 128 15.29 11.88 13.26
C ASN A 128 15.29 12.46 11.84
N SER A 129 14.92 13.73 11.73
CA SER A 129 14.85 14.44 10.45
C SER A 129 16.20 14.64 9.74
N LYS A 130 17.32 14.40 10.44
CA LYS A 130 18.68 14.48 9.88
C LYS A 130 19.15 13.15 9.30
N HIS A 131 18.39 12.07 9.47
CA HIS A 131 18.75 10.78 8.90
C HIS A 131 18.79 10.88 7.37
N PRO A 132 19.90 10.50 6.70
CA PRO A 132 20.10 10.76 5.27
C PRO A 132 19.09 10.04 4.37
N ASP A 133 18.51 8.95 4.88
CA ASP A 133 17.53 8.13 4.17
C ASP A 133 16.07 8.53 4.44
N LEU A 134 15.81 9.62 5.16
CA LEU A 134 14.46 10.07 5.50
C LEU A 134 14.20 11.51 5.12
N LYS A 135 12.96 11.80 4.72
CA LYS A 135 12.48 13.17 4.48
C LYS A 135 11.22 13.44 5.29
N VAL A 136 11.34 14.30 6.30
CA VAL A 136 10.23 14.70 7.17
C VAL A 136 9.62 16.01 6.67
N ALA A 137 8.32 16.00 6.35
CA ALA A 137 7.59 17.14 5.81
C ALA A 137 7.19 18.18 6.88
N GLY A 138 7.06 17.75 8.12
CA GLY A 138 6.66 18.59 9.24
C GLY A 138 6.38 17.75 10.49
N GLY A 139 5.84 18.36 11.54
CA GLY A 139 5.56 17.62 12.76
C GLY A 139 5.24 18.48 13.97
N ILE A 140 4.87 17.83 15.06
CA ILE A 140 4.64 18.43 16.37
C ILE A 140 5.12 17.49 17.48
N SER A 141 5.59 18.05 18.59
CA SER A 141 5.81 17.29 19.81
C SER A 141 4.73 17.64 20.84
N LYS A 142 4.21 16.61 21.50
CA LYS A 142 3.36 16.67 22.69
C LYS A 142 4.10 16.20 23.94
N VAL A 143 5.41 15.95 23.82
CA VAL A 143 6.29 15.66 24.95
C VAL A 143 6.98 16.94 25.35
N GLU A 144 6.93 17.28 26.64
CA GLU A 144 7.48 18.53 27.18
C GLU A 144 8.96 18.68 26.86
N ASN A 145 9.40 19.91 26.55
CA ASN A 145 10.78 20.28 26.28
C ASN A 145 11.47 19.40 25.21
N SER A 146 10.74 18.97 24.19
CA SER A 146 11.26 18.10 23.13
C SER A 146 10.85 18.55 21.73
N SER A 147 11.62 18.11 20.72
CA SER A 147 11.33 18.33 19.30
C SER A 147 10.75 17.08 18.64
N ALA A 148 9.82 17.27 17.72
CA ALA A 148 9.30 16.19 16.87
C ALA A 148 10.36 15.62 15.92
N PHE A 149 11.34 16.45 15.57
CA PHE A 149 12.37 16.16 14.57
C PHE A 149 13.62 15.50 15.14
N THR A 150 13.56 15.14 16.42
CA THR A 150 14.56 14.39 17.16
C THR A 150 13.89 13.19 17.80
N ASP A 151 14.45 12.02 17.56
CA ASP A 151 14.00 10.78 18.17
C ASP A 151 15.04 10.35 19.20
N GLY A 152 14.63 10.30 20.47
CA GLY A 152 15.49 9.92 21.58
C GLY A 152 15.37 8.44 21.95
N ASN A 153 14.50 7.71 21.25
CA ASN A 153 14.26 6.28 21.45
C ASN A 153 14.73 5.46 20.23
N GLY A 154 14.53 5.99 19.03
CA GLY A 154 14.87 5.37 17.75
C GLY A 154 13.70 4.63 17.09
N HIS A 155 12.66 4.28 17.86
CA HIS A 155 11.50 3.53 17.38
C HIS A 155 10.71 4.28 16.30
N GLY A 156 10.46 5.58 16.46
CA GLY A 156 9.67 6.34 15.49
C GLY A 156 10.44 6.56 14.19
N THR A 157 11.77 6.65 14.26
CA THR A 157 12.66 6.67 13.09
C THR A 157 12.64 5.33 12.33
N HIS A 158 12.59 4.21 13.06
CA HIS A 158 12.42 2.86 12.48
C HIS A 158 11.08 2.70 11.77
N VAL A 159 10.00 3.09 12.44
CA VAL A 159 8.65 3.10 11.85
C VAL A 159 8.62 3.99 10.60
N ALA A 160 9.24 5.17 10.64
CA ALA A 160 9.33 6.07 9.50
C ALA A 160 10.10 5.47 8.32
N GLY A 161 11.20 4.75 8.56
CA GLY A 161 11.97 4.08 7.52
C GLY A 161 11.18 2.98 6.81
N VAL A 162 10.41 2.18 7.54
CA VAL A 162 9.55 1.15 6.93
C VAL A 162 8.51 1.78 5.99
N ILE A 163 7.98 2.96 6.35
CA ILE A 163 7.03 3.69 5.52
C ILE A 163 7.74 4.35 4.33
N GLY A 164 8.78 5.14 4.57
CA GLY A 164 9.28 6.09 3.59
C GLY A 164 10.78 6.35 3.64
N ALA A 165 11.59 5.33 3.96
CA ALA A 165 13.01 5.36 3.60
C ALA A 165 13.14 5.59 2.08
N LEU A 166 14.01 6.53 1.69
CA LEU A 166 14.10 7.04 0.34
C LEU A 166 14.59 5.96 -0.63
N ASN A 167 14.10 5.95 -1.87
CA ASN A 167 14.67 5.09 -2.92
C ASN A 167 15.93 5.77 -3.49
N ASN A 168 17.11 5.35 -3.05
CA ASN A 168 18.40 5.98 -3.34
C ASN A 168 19.52 4.92 -3.38
N SER A 169 20.78 5.30 -3.10
CA SER A 169 21.92 4.37 -3.14
C SER A 169 22.34 3.84 -1.76
N ILE A 170 21.60 4.11 -0.69
CA ILE A 170 21.99 3.83 0.70
C ILE A 170 20.88 3.06 1.40
N GLY A 171 21.22 2.43 2.52
CA GLY A 171 20.20 2.01 3.48
C GLY A 171 19.15 1.03 2.97
N THR A 172 17.90 1.37 3.25
CA THR A 172 16.72 0.56 2.88
C THR A 172 15.75 1.39 2.04
N VAL A 173 14.74 0.74 1.45
CA VAL A 173 13.64 1.45 0.79
C VAL A 173 12.33 1.20 1.53
N GLY A 174 11.61 2.28 1.84
CA GLY A 174 10.31 2.23 2.46
C GLY A 174 9.23 1.79 1.47
N VAL A 175 8.07 1.36 1.96
CA VAL A 175 6.95 0.96 1.09
C VAL A 175 6.47 2.13 0.22
N ALA A 176 6.44 3.33 0.76
CA ALA A 176 5.97 4.56 0.14
C ALA A 176 7.05 5.67 0.23
N PRO A 177 8.16 5.55 -0.53
CA PRO A 177 9.33 6.41 -0.39
C PRO A 177 9.08 7.89 -0.75
N ASP A 178 8.02 8.21 -1.49
CA ASP A 178 7.66 9.59 -1.86
C ASP A 178 6.48 10.15 -1.03
N ALA A 179 6.04 9.44 0.00
CA ALA A 179 5.02 9.95 0.92
C ALA A 179 5.56 11.10 1.77
N GLN A 180 4.67 12.01 2.16
CA GLN A 180 4.99 13.11 3.06
C GLN A 180 4.86 12.64 4.51
N LEU A 181 5.98 12.32 5.15
CA LEU A 181 6.01 11.87 6.54
C LEU A 181 5.93 13.05 7.50
N TYR A 182 4.99 13.01 8.44
CA TYR A 182 4.86 13.98 9.53
C TYR A 182 5.19 13.32 10.86
N SER A 183 6.16 13.87 11.58
CA SER A 183 6.56 13.37 12.89
C SER A 183 5.64 13.91 13.98
N VAL A 184 4.86 13.05 14.63
CA VAL A 184 3.96 13.43 15.73
C VAL A 184 4.46 12.77 17.01
N LYS A 185 5.36 13.45 17.72
CA LYS A 185 6.01 12.91 18.91
C LYS A 185 5.08 12.95 20.11
N VAL A 186 4.66 11.79 20.58
CA VAL A 186 3.82 11.58 21.78
C VAL A 186 4.47 10.65 22.80
N LEU A 187 5.56 9.95 22.41
CA LEU A 187 6.35 9.09 23.28
C LEU A 187 7.67 9.78 23.66
N THR A 188 8.07 9.62 24.92
CA THR A 188 9.37 10.06 25.46
C THR A 188 10.51 9.20 24.91
N SER A 189 11.76 9.56 25.22
CA SER A 189 12.95 8.74 24.89
C SER A 189 12.91 7.32 25.49
N LYS A 190 12.08 7.10 26.51
CA LYS A 190 11.84 5.77 27.10
C LYS A 190 10.72 4.99 26.41
N GLY A 191 10.15 5.50 25.32
CA GLY A 191 9.01 4.89 24.62
C GLY A 191 7.67 5.03 25.35
N VAL A 192 7.60 5.83 26.42
CA VAL A 192 6.38 6.00 27.22
C VAL A 192 5.68 7.30 26.81
N GLY A 193 4.37 7.24 26.60
CA GLY A 193 3.51 8.39 26.32
C GLY A 193 2.29 8.46 27.23
N THR A 194 1.52 9.53 27.10
CA THR A 194 0.27 9.75 27.85
C THR A 194 -0.94 9.71 26.92
N LEU A 195 -2.10 9.35 27.45
CA LEU A 195 -3.37 9.43 26.72
C LEU A 195 -3.61 10.83 26.15
N GLU A 196 -3.33 11.87 26.94
CA GLU A 196 -3.43 13.28 26.50
C GLU A 196 -2.55 13.54 25.27
N GLY A 197 -1.27 13.12 25.31
CA GLY A 197 -0.34 13.30 24.20
C GLY A 197 -0.82 12.62 22.93
N VAL A 198 -1.30 11.37 23.03
CA VAL A 198 -1.83 10.60 21.90
C VAL A 198 -3.09 11.28 21.32
N VAL A 199 -4.06 11.64 22.16
CA VAL A 199 -5.29 12.32 21.72
C VAL A 199 -4.98 13.67 21.05
N ALA A 200 -4.05 14.44 21.62
CA ALA A 200 -3.62 15.71 21.05
C ALA A 200 -2.84 15.53 19.73
N GLY A 201 -2.09 14.44 19.58
CA GLY A 201 -1.44 14.07 18.33
C GLY A 201 -2.43 13.73 17.22
N ILE A 202 -3.47 12.95 17.53
CA ILE A 202 -4.54 12.62 16.57
C ILE A 202 -5.31 13.88 16.19
N GLN A 203 -5.63 14.76 17.15
CA GLN A 203 -6.29 16.04 16.87
C GLN A 203 -5.45 16.90 15.91
N TRP A 204 -4.15 17.01 16.14
CA TRP A 204 -3.25 17.72 15.22
C TRP A 204 -3.25 17.11 13.81
N ALA A 205 -3.25 15.78 13.70
CA ALA A 205 -3.32 15.09 12.41
C ALA A 205 -4.62 15.39 11.65
N ILE A 206 -5.76 15.48 12.35
CA ILE A 206 -7.04 15.94 11.79
C ILE A 206 -6.92 17.38 11.28
N ASP A 207 -6.35 18.28 12.07
CA ASP A 207 -6.23 19.69 11.72
C ASP A 207 -5.32 19.92 10.51
N GLN A 208 -4.26 19.11 10.39
CA GLN A 208 -3.37 19.11 9.23
C GLN A 208 -3.95 18.41 8.00
N LYS A 209 -5.12 17.76 8.15
CA LYS A 209 -5.78 16.98 7.10
C LYS A 209 -4.81 15.98 6.49
N VAL A 210 -4.14 15.20 7.34
CA VAL A 210 -3.33 14.08 6.85
C VAL A 210 -4.24 12.99 6.29
N ASP A 211 -3.71 12.12 5.44
CA ASP A 211 -4.49 11.07 4.81
C ASP A 211 -4.45 9.78 5.65
N ILE A 212 -3.32 9.52 6.32
CA ILE A 212 -3.08 8.32 7.12
C ILE A 212 -2.46 8.70 8.47
N ILE A 213 -2.91 8.02 9.53
CA ILE A 213 -2.31 8.03 10.86
C ILE A 213 -1.76 6.63 11.15
N ASN A 214 -0.46 6.53 11.41
CA ASN A 214 0.20 5.32 11.90
C ASN A 214 0.42 5.44 13.42
N MET A 215 -0.09 4.48 14.19
CA MET A 215 0.10 4.37 15.64
C MET A 215 0.75 3.03 15.99
N SER A 216 2.06 3.03 16.08
CA SER A 216 2.86 1.87 16.47
C SER A 216 2.99 1.77 18.00
N LEU A 217 1.86 1.92 18.70
CA LEU A 217 1.75 1.96 20.16
C LEU A 217 0.45 1.28 20.62
N THR A 218 0.40 0.87 21.89
CA THR A 218 -0.76 0.18 22.46
C THR A 218 -1.08 0.66 23.88
N THR A 219 -2.32 0.41 24.30
CA THR A 219 -2.81 0.48 25.68
C THR A 219 -3.82 -0.63 25.92
N VAL A 220 -3.94 -1.07 27.16
CA VAL A 220 -4.92 -2.09 27.57
C VAL A 220 -6.30 -1.49 27.88
N THR A 221 -6.38 -0.16 28.01
CA THR A 221 -7.57 0.57 28.44
C THR A 221 -8.43 1.03 27.24
N ASP A 222 -9.74 0.84 27.35
CA ASP A 222 -10.73 1.40 26.42
C ASP A 222 -11.05 2.86 26.78
N ASP A 223 -10.13 3.76 26.45
CA ASP A 223 -10.29 5.18 26.75
C ASP A 223 -11.34 5.84 25.82
N GLN A 224 -12.41 6.39 26.41
CA GLN A 224 -13.50 7.04 25.66
C GLN A 224 -13.01 8.22 24.80
N SER A 225 -12.04 8.99 25.28
CA SER A 225 -11.45 10.11 24.53
C SER A 225 -10.70 9.63 23.29
N LEU A 226 -9.92 8.55 23.42
CA LEU A 226 -9.19 7.93 22.31
C LEU A 226 -10.15 7.31 21.28
N ARG A 227 -11.20 6.64 21.74
CA ARG A 227 -12.29 6.13 20.89
C ARG A 227 -12.98 7.23 20.09
N ASN A 228 -13.32 8.34 20.74
CA ASN A 228 -14.02 9.44 20.09
C ASN A 228 -13.16 10.14 19.05
N ILE A 229 -11.88 10.40 19.36
CA ILE A 229 -11.00 11.13 18.44
C ILE A 229 -10.60 10.26 17.23
N THR A 230 -10.37 8.96 17.42
CA THR A 230 -10.11 8.03 16.31
C THR A 230 -11.34 7.91 15.41
N LYS A 231 -12.55 7.81 15.97
CA LYS A 231 -13.78 7.83 15.18
C LYS A 231 -13.92 9.14 14.38
N LYS A 232 -13.63 10.29 15.00
CA LYS A 232 -13.70 11.60 14.33
C LYS A 232 -12.70 11.71 13.17
N ALA A 233 -11.46 11.23 13.35
CA ALA A 233 -10.47 11.16 12.26
C ALA A 233 -10.96 10.26 11.11
N TYR A 234 -11.50 9.08 11.42
CA TYR A 234 -12.02 8.16 10.41
C TYR A 234 -13.21 8.74 9.63
N ASP A 235 -14.15 9.40 10.32
CA ASP A 235 -15.29 10.07 9.69
C ASP A 235 -14.87 11.28 8.86
N ALA A 236 -13.73 11.91 9.18
CA ALA A 236 -13.12 12.98 8.39
C ALA A 236 -12.38 12.47 7.14
N GLY A 237 -12.33 11.14 6.90
CA GLY A 237 -11.70 10.54 5.73
C GLY A 237 -10.26 10.07 5.96
N ILE A 238 -9.75 10.11 7.18
CA ILE A 238 -8.38 9.70 7.52
C ILE A 238 -8.36 8.19 7.79
N LEU A 239 -7.40 7.45 7.22
CA LEU A 239 -7.16 6.06 7.60
C LEU A 239 -6.30 6.00 8.85
N ILE A 240 -6.63 5.09 9.76
CA ILE A 240 -5.94 4.94 11.04
C ILE A 240 -5.48 3.50 11.14
N VAL A 241 -4.18 3.29 11.31
CA VAL A 241 -3.54 1.97 11.36
C VAL A 241 -2.82 1.86 12.70
N ALA A 242 -3.03 0.77 13.43
CA ALA A 242 -2.42 0.58 14.73
C ALA A 242 -1.99 -0.86 15.01
N ALA A 243 -0.94 -0.99 15.82
CA ALA A 243 -0.36 -2.25 16.27
C ALA A 243 -1.36 -3.07 17.10
N SER A 244 -1.44 -4.38 16.86
CA SER A 244 -2.35 -5.26 17.59
C SER A 244 -1.91 -5.59 19.02
N GLY A 245 -0.63 -5.42 19.37
CA GLY A 245 -0.07 -5.79 20.68
C GLY A 245 0.90 -6.97 20.60
N ASN A 246 1.80 -7.06 21.59
CA ASN A 246 2.90 -8.03 21.65
C ASN A 246 2.83 -8.92 22.92
N GLU A 247 1.67 -9.01 23.55
CA GLU A 247 1.44 -9.66 24.85
C GLU A 247 0.77 -11.03 24.73
N ARG A 248 0.76 -11.67 23.54
CA ARG A 248 0.10 -12.97 23.32
C ARG A 248 0.55 -14.04 24.33
N GLU A 249 1.84 -14.11 24.63
CA GLU A 249 2.41 -15.11 25.54
C GLU A 249 1.94 -14.97 26.98
N SER A 250 1.49 -13.77 27.38
CA SER A 250 0.90 -13.57 28.70
C SER A 250 -0.41 -14.34 28.91
N GLY A 251 -1.11 -14.68 27.82
CA GLY A 251 -2.44 -15.29 27.86
C GLY A 251 -3.53 -14.40 28.47
N LEU A 252 -3.23 -13.13 28.78
CA LEU A 252 -4.15 -12.23 29.49
C LEU A 252 -5.22 -11.62 28.59
N TYR A 253 -5.01 -11.62 27.28
CA TYR A 253 -5.87 -10.94 26.31
C TYR A 253 -6.32 -11.89 25.21
N SER A 254 -7.62 -11.93 24.96
CA SER A 254 -8.26 -12.74 23.91
C SER A 254 -8.48 -12.00 22.59
N ASP A 255 -8.05 -10.74 22.51
CA ASP A 255 -8.17 -9.88 21.33
C ASP A 255 -7.03 -8.85 21.29
N VAL A 256 -6.89 -8.15 20.16
CA VAL A 256 -5.89 -7.07 19.93
C VAL A 256 -6.04 -5.93 20.94
N LEU A 257 -5.00 -5.16 21.24
CA LEU A 257 -5.06 -4.05 22.20
C LEU A 257 -5.67 -2.76 21.60
N TYR A 258 -5.84 -1.73 22.42
CA TYR A 258 -6.27 -0.41 21.96
C TYR A 258 -5.07 0.44 21.53
N PRO A 259 -5.21 1.35 20.55
CA PRO A 259 -6.44 1.70 19.83
C PRO A 259 -6.83 0.75 18.68
N ALA A 260 -6.02 -0.26 18.36
CA ALA A 260 -6.28 -1.18 17.23
C ALA A 260 -7.64 -1.88 17.30
N ARG A 261 -8.14 -2.18 18.51
CA ARG A 261 -9.46 -2.81 18.72
C ARG A 261 -10.65 -1.91 18.35
N PHE A 262 -10.47 -0.60 18.15
CA PHE A 262 -11.58 0.27 17.76
C PHE A 262 -12.02 0.01 16.30
N PRO A 263 -13.32 -0.09 15.99
CA PRO A 263 -13.78 -0.32 14.61
C PRO A 263 -13.32 0.72 13.58
N SER A 264 -13.02 1.95 14.03
CA SER A 264 -12.48 3.03 13.20
C SER A 264 -10.98 2.90 12.89
N VAL A 265 -10.30 1.89 13.47
CA VAL A 265 -8.86 1.66 13.35
C VAL A 265 -8.62 0.30 12.69
N ILE A 266 -7.60 0.23 11.86
CA ILE A 266 -7.14 -1.01 11.21
C ILE A 266 -6.11 -1.66 12.13
N ALA A 267 -6.47 -2.81 12.70
CA ALA A 267 -5.60 -3.59 13.57
C ALA A 267 -4.58 -4.40 12.76
N VAL A 268 -3.29 -4.24 13.07
CA VAL A 268 -2.19 -4.88 12.35
C VAL A 268 -1.41 -5.83 13.26
N GLY A 269 -1.46 -7.11 12.90
CA GLY A 269 -0.68 -8.17 13.54
C GLY A 269 0.64 -8.44 12.81
N SER A 270 1.51 -9.20 13.44
CA SER A 270 2.85 -9.51 12.93
C SER A 270 2.94 -10.93 12.40
N VAL A 271 3.60 -11.10 11.26
CA VAL A 271 4.02 -12.40 10.74
C VAL A 271 5.53 -12.48 10.53
N SER A 272 6.04 -13.70 10.59
CA SER A 272 7.41 -14.07 10.22
C SER A 272 7.60 -14.17 8.70
N GLN A 273 8.85 -14.35 8.28
CA GLN A 273 9.21 -14.64 6.88
C GLN A 273 8.52 -15.89 6.32
N LEU A 274 8.09 -16.81 7.18
CA LEU A 274 7.37 -18.03 6.81
C LEU A 274 5.84 -17.83 6.78
N ASN A 275 5.36 -16.58 6.84
CA ASN A 275 3.94 -16.21 6.93
C ASN A 275 3.21 -16.85 8.13
N ARG A 276 3.95 -17.17 9.20
CA ARG A 276 3.37 -17.64 10.46
C ARG A 276 3.10 -16.44 11.34
N LEU A 277 1.96 -16.41 12.05
CA LEU A 277 1.72 -15.40 13.07
C LEU A 277 2.88 -15.41 14.07
N SER A 278 3.46 -14.25 14.33
CA SER A 278 4.56 -14.08 15.28
C SER A 278 4.15 -14.55 16.67
N TYR A 279 5.10 -15.13 17.40
CA TYR A 279 4.83 -15.73 18.71
C TYR A 279 4.28 -14.70 19.72
N PHE A 280 4.74 -13.44 19.64
CA PHE A 280 4.28 -12.34 20.47
C PHE A 280 2.95 -11.69 20.01
N SER A 281 2.56 -11.84 18.73
CA SER A 281 1.49 -11.02 18.14
C SER A 281 0.14 -11.34 18.76
N ASN A 282 -0.51 -10.34 19.36
CA ASN A 282 -1.92 -10.43 19.71
C ASN A 282 -2.77 -10.60 18.43
N TYR A 283 -3.86 -11.32 18.59
CA TYR A 283 -4.86 -11.61 17.56
C TYR A 283 -6.23 -11.78 18.22
N GLY A 284 -7.30 -11.80 17.44
CA GLY A 284 -8.65 -12.01 17.94
C GLY A 284 -9.72 -11.46 17.01
N ALA A 285 -10.93 -11.29 17.55
CA ALA A 285 -12.09 -10.87 16.78
C ALA A 285 -11.98 -9.47 16.15
N SER A 286 -11.01 -8.65 16.57
CA SER A 286 -10.76 -7.32 16.00
C SER A 286 -9.52 -7.29 15.09
N GLN A 287 -8.81 -8.41 14.91
CA GLN A 287 -7.71 -8.51 13.96
C GLN A 287 -8.21 -8.26 12.54
N GLU A 288 -7.51 -7.40 11.79
CA GLU A 288 -7.95 -7.02 10.44
C GLU A 288 -6.95 -7.37 9.33
N LEU A 289 -5.67 -7.06 9.52
CA LEU A 289 -4.61 -7.38 8.57
C LEU A 289 -3.37 -7.85 9.33
N VAL A 290 -2.51 -8.62 8.68
CA VAL A 290 -1.16 -8.86 9.19
C VAL A 290 -0.12 -8.32 8.22
N ALA A 291 1.08 -8.05 8.75
CA ALA A 291 2.21 -7.59 7.98
C ALA A 291 3.53 -8.11 8.55
N PRO A 292 4.63 -8.03 7.79
CA PRO A 292 5.97 -8.42 8.25
C PRO A 292 6.37 -7.69 9.53
N GLY A 293 6.69 -8.41 10.60
CA GLY A 293 7.07 -7.77 11.87
C GLY A 293 8.15 -8.50 12.67
N GLU A 294 8.81 -9.50 12.09
CA GLU A 294 10.01 -10.13 12.66
C GLU A 294 11.25 -9.76 11.86
N ASN A 295 12.34 -9.46 12.56
CA ASN A 295 13.65 -9.20 11.95
C ASN A 295 13.58 -8.18 10.81
N ILE A 296 12.98 -7.02 11.06
CA ILE A 296 12.82 -5.96 10.08
C ILE A 296 13.93 -4.93 10.27
N LEU A 297 14.80 -4.85 9.27
CA LEU A 297 15.82 -3.81 9.15
C LEU A 297 15.17 -2.49 8.71
N SER A 298 15.44 -1.40 9.41
CA SER A 298 15.04 -0.05 8.98
C SER A 298 15.93 1.03 9.58
N SER A 299 15.75 2.28 9.12
CA SER A 299 16.45 3.47 9.62
C SER A 299 16.33 3.56 11.14
N PHE A 300 17.37 3.98 11.84
CA PHE A 300 17.36 4.06 13.30
C PHE A 300 18.09 5.32 13.78
N THR A 301 18.10 5.56 15.09
CA THR A 301 19.02 6.54 15.68
C THR A 301 19.29 6.22 17.15
N ASP A 302 20.54 6.34 17.58
CA ASP A 302 20.98 6.10 18.96
C ASP A 302 21.20 7.39 19.78
N SER A 303 20.77 8.53 19.22
CA SER A 303 20.69 9.88 19.81
C SER A 303 21.90 10.84 19.69
N LYS A 304 22.98 10.54 18.93
CA LYS A 304 24.09 11.54 18.80
C LYS A 304 24.52 11.95 17.39
N THR A 305 24.46 11.10 16.37
CA THR A 305 24.68 11.51 14.97
C THR A 305 24.02 10.49 14.05
N ALA A 306 23.01 10.91 13.28
CA ALA A 306 22.47 10.07 12.20
C ALA A 306 23.54 9.93 11.12
N THR A 307 24.17 8.77 11.01
CA THR A 307 25.11 8.48 9.92
C THR A 307 24.40 7.77 8.77
N GLN A 308 25.13 7.53 7.69
CA GLN A 308 24.66 6.68 6.59
C GLN A 308 24.57 5.19 6.99
N GLU A 309 25.00 4.82 8.20
CA GLU A 309 25.02 3.44 8.71
C GLU A 309 23.97 3.20 9.80
N ASP A 310 23.19 4.22 10.19
CA ASP A 310 22.18 4.14 11.25
C ASP A 310 20.95 3.32 10.84
N TYR A 311 21.08 1.99 10.88
CA TYR A 311 19.97 1.05 10.69
C TYR A 311 19.97 0.02 11.81
N SER A 312 18.78 -0.46 12.16
CA SER A 312 18.64 -1.49 13.19
C SER A 312 17.55 -2.48 12.81
N ILE A 313 17.72 -3.72 13.30
CA ILE A 313 16.74 -4.78 13.19
C ILE A 313 15.83 -4.72 14.41
N SER A 314 14.52 -4.70 14.17
CA SER A 314 13.52 -4.73 15.24
C SER A 314 12.41 -5.73 14.92
N GLU A 315 11.64 -6.09 15.95
CA GLU A 315 10.45 -6.93 15.84
C GLU A 315 9.30 -6.38 16.68
N GLY A 316 8.08 -6.67 16.24
CA GLY A 316 6.85 -6.23 16.91
C GLY A 316 5.73 -5.92 15.94
N THR A 317 4.50 -5.92 16.46
CA THR A 317 3.34 -5.41 15.72
C THR A 317 3.45 -3.92 15.42
N SER A 318 4.22 -3.18 16.22
CA SER A 318 4.64 -1.80 15.96
C SER A 318 5.44 -1.65 14.66
N VAL A 319 6.22 -2.67 14.29
CA VAL A 319 7.04 -2.72 13.07
C VAL A 319 6.25 -3.26 11.87
N ALA A 320 5.23 -4.09 12.12
CA ALA A 320 4.29 -4.54 11.09
C ALA A 320 3.34 -3.42 10.61
N THR A 321 2.84 -2.59 11.54
CA THR A 321 1.94 -1.47 11.29
C THR A 321 2.36 -0.54 10.13
N PRO A 322 3.62 -0.05 10.04
CA PRO A 322 4.04 0.85 8.98
C PRO A 322 3.99 0.25 7.56
N PHE A 323 4.11 -1.08 7.39
CA PHE A 323 3.93 -1.70 6.07
C PHE A 323 2.50 -1.51 5.54
N VAL A 324 1.50 -1.59 6.43
CA VAL A 324 0.09 -1.37 6.08
C VAL A 324 -0.14 0.11 5.78
N ALA A 325 0.41 1.03 6.57
CA ALA A 325 0.32 2.47 6.31
C ALA A 325 0.93 2.85 4.94
N GLY A 326 2.13 2.37 4.63
CA GLY A 326 2.77 2.60 3.33
C GLY A 326 1.99 1.97 2.17
N THR A 327 1.42 0.77 2.37
CA THR A 327 0.57 0.14 1.35
C THR A 327 -0.65 1.01 1.04
N PHE A 328 -1.34 1.52 2.06
CA PHE A 328 -2.47 2.43 1.85
C PHE A 328 -2.08 3.70 1.10
N ALA A 329 -0.87 4.23 1.32
CA ALA A 329 -0.39 5.40 0.58
C ALA A 329 -0.25 5.11 -0.92
N GLN A 330 0.27 3.94 -1.31
CA GLN A 330 0.33 3.55 -2.73
C GLN A 330 -1.08 3.39 -3.34
N TYR A 331 -2.04 2.83 -2.60
CA TYR A 331 -3.43 2.74 -3.07
C TYR A 331 -4.11 4.11 -3.17
N MET A 332 -3.85 5.03 -2.25
CA MET A 332 -4.36 6.41 -2.30
C MET A 332 -3.82 7.18 -3.50
N GLU A 333 -2.54 7.02 -3.83
CA GLU A 333 -1.95 7.59 -5.05
C GLU A 333 -2.60 6.99 -6.32
N ALA A 334 -2.82 5.67 -6.34
CA ALA A 334 -3.43 5.00 -7.48
C ALA A 334 -4.92 5.34 -7.67
N TYR A 335 -5.63 5.60 -6.57
CA TYR A 335 -7.08 5.81 -6.54
C TYR A 335 -7.49 7.03 -5.70
N PRO A 336 -7.07 8.26 -6.09
CA PRO A 336 -7.29 9.48 -5.31
C PRO A 336 -8.77 9.88 -5.19
N HIS A 337 -9.66 9.21 -5.92
CA HIS A 337 -11.11 9.42 -5.91
C HIS A 337 -11.86 8.48 -4.96
N LEU A 338 -11.20 7.47 -4.38
CA LEU A 338 -11.82 6.56 -3.42
C LEU A 338 -11.83 7.18 -2.02
N SER A 339 -12.90 6.90 -1.28
CA SER A 339 -12.93 7.22 0.15
C SER A 339 -12.06 6.25 0.95
N ASN A 340 -11.67 6.65 2.17
CA ASN A 340 -10.96 5.79 3.11
C ASN A 340 -11.67 4.44 3.35
N LYS A 341 -13.01 4.42 3.43
CA LYS A 341 -13.80 3.19 3.58
C LYS A 341 -13.62 2.24 2.39
N GLN A 342 -13.68 2.78 1.17
CA GLN A 342 -13.51 1.99 -0.05
C GLN A 342 -12.08 1.51 -0.23
N LEU A 343 -11.09 2.33 0.15
CA LEU A 343 -9.69 1.93 0.16
C LEU A 343 -9.46 0.79 1.16
N ARG A 344 -10.00 0.88 2.39
CA ARG A 344 -9.92 -0.17 3.42
C ARG A 344 -10.45 -1.50 2.89
N GLU A 345 -11.63 -1.51 2.28
CA GLU A 345 -12.19 -2.74 1.68
C GLU A 345 -11.43 -3.22 0.44
N THR A 346 -10.79 -2.32 -0.31
CA THR A 346 -9.95 -2.70 -1.46
C THR A 346 -8.68 -3.40 -0.99
N VAL A 347 -8.00 -2.86 0.01
CA VAL A 347 -6.78 -3.45 0.56
C VAL A 347 -7.06 -4.77 1.27
N LYS A 348 -8.15 -4.88 2.04
CA LYS A 348 -8.57 -6.15 2.67
C LYS A 348 -8.77 -7.28 1.65
N ARG A 349 -9.39 -6.98 0.51
CA ARG A 349 -9.62 -7.97 -0.55
C ARG A 349 -8.35 -8.34 -1.32
N ALA A 350 -7.40 -7.42 -1.39
CA ALA A 350 -6.11 -7.65 -2.05
C ALA A 350 -5.13 -8.42 -1.16
N ALA A 351 -5.39 -8.52 0.15
CA ALA A 351 -4.55 -9.24 1.08
C ALA A 351 -4.43 -10.72 0.67
N MET A 352 -3.24 -11.28 0.90
CA MET A 352 -2.98 -12.69 0.72
C MET A 352 -3.59 -13.45 1.91
N ASP A 353 -4.67 -14.18 1.63
CA ASP A 353 -5.38 -15.00 2.61
C ASP A 353 -4.43 -16.02 3.26
N LEU A 354 -4.42 -16.05 4.60
CA LEU A 354 -3.56 -16.90 5.42
C LEU A 354 -4.43 -17.57 6.48
N GLY A 355 -4.12 -18.82 6.83
CA GLY A 355 -4.87 -19.56 7.83
C GLY A 355 -6.14 -20.19 7.25
N VAL A 356 -7.28 -19.91 7.87
CA VAL A 356 -8.57 -20.47 7.42
C VAL A 356 -9.08 -19.62 6.27
N LYS A 357 -9.54 -20.24 5.18
CA LYS A 357 -10.04 -19.52 4.01
C LYS A 357 -11.04 -18.41 4.38
N GLY A 358 -10.74 -17.19 3.96
CA GLY A 358 -11.51 -15.99 4.25
C GLY A 358 -11.07 -15.32 5.55
N ARG A 359 -11.92 -14.43 6.07
CA ARG A 359 -11.55 -13.67 7.27
C ARG A 359 -11.55 -14.56 8.51
N ASP A 360 -10.43 -14.61 9.23
CA ASP A 360 -10.28 -15.33 10.51
C ASP A 360 -9.73 -14.44 11.64
N ASN A 361 -9.75 -14.94 12.88
CA ASN A 361 -9.33 -14.17 14.06
C ASN A 361 -7.81 -14.07 14.21
N THR A 362 -7.04 -14.91 13.53
CA THR A 362 -5.58 -15.01 13.64
C THR A 362 -4.91 -14.04 12.69
N TYR A 363 -5.30 -14.08 11.41
CA TYR A 363 -4.70 -13.29 10.33
C TYR A 363 -5.59 -12.16 9.84
N GLY A 364 -6.83 -12.04 10.35
CA GLY A 364 -7.79 -11.07 9.84
C GLY A 364 -8.16 -11.42 8.40
N ASN A 365 -7.96 -10.50 7.46
CA ASN A 365 -8.14 -10.73 6.03
C ASN A 365 -6.85 -11.25 5.35
N GLY A 366 -5.78 -11.47 6.11
CA GLY A 366 -4.52 -12.00 5.62
C GLY A 366 -3.39 -10.97 5.58
N LEU A 367 -2.30 -11.36 4.91
CA LEU A 367 -1.11 -10.54 4.75
C LEU A 367 -1.37 -9.41 3.76
N VAL A 368 -1.16 -8.16 4.19
CA VAL A 368 -1.34 -6.98 3.32
C VAL A 368 -0.51 -7.09 2.04
N GLN A 369 -1.10 -6.73 0.89
CA GLN A 369 -0.42 -6.70 -0.40
C GLN A 369 -0.60 -5.32 -1.05
N SER A 370 0.53 -4.73 -1.44
CA SER A 370 0.65 -3.53 -2.25
C SER A 370 0.02 -3.73 -3.62
N LEU A 371 -0.18 -2.63 -4.35
CA LEU A 371 -0.81 -2.66 -5.66
C LEU A 371 0.00 -3.50 -6.67
N GLN A 372 -0.55 -4.64 -7.09
CA GLN A 372 0.11 -5.53 -8.06
C GLN A 372 -0.32 -5.25 -9.51
N VAL A 373 -1.59 -4.89 -9.71
CA VAL A 373 -2.17 -4.43 -10.97
C VAL A 373 -3.26 -3.40 -10.65
N LYS A 374 -3.56 -2.51 -11.58
CA LYS A 374 -4.65 -1.53 -11.44
C LYS A 374 -6.07 -2.14 -11.44
N ALA A 375 -6.23 -3.43 -11.15
CA ALA A 375 -7.51 -4.10 -11.21
C ALA A 375 -7.65 -5.29 -10.23
N ALA A 376 -8.37 -5.01 -9.14
CA ALA A 376 -9.46 -5.83 -8.61
C ALA A 376 -10.63 -4.87 -8.29
N LEU A 377 -11.09 -4.18 -9.35
CA LEU A 377 -11.91 -2.96 -9.31
C LEU A 377 -13.08 -3.09 -8.31
N PHE A 378 -13.87 -4.16 -8.46
CA PHE A 378 -14.95 -4.53 -7.56
C PHE A 378 -15.09 -6.06 -7.54
N PRO A 379 -15.41 -6.69 -6.39
CA PRO A 379 -15.38 -8.14 -6.23
C PRO A 379 -16.52 -8.85 -6.97
N ASP A 380 -17.54 -8.10 -7.36
CA ASP A 380 -18.73 -8.55 -8.07
C ASP A 380 -18.66 -8.32 -9.58
N LEU A 381 -17.51 -7.84 -10.10
CA LEU A 381 -17.24 -7.87 -11.54
C LEU A 381 -16.71 -9.24 -11.97
N LYS A 382 -17.31 -9.79 -13.01
CA LYS A 382 -16.87 -11.04 -13.63
C LYS A 382 -15.87 -10.76 -14.74
N TYR A 383 -14.75 -11.48 -14.76
CA TYR A 383 -13.76 -11.38 -15.84
C TYR A 383 -14.35 -11.87 -17.17
N GLY A 384 -13.96 -11.22 -18.28
CA GLY A 384 -14.42 -11.58 -19.62
C GLY A 384 -15.88 -11.22 -19.95
N VAL A 385 -16.60 -10.53 -19.05
CA VAL A 385 -17.96 -10.05 -19.32
C VAL A 385 -17.93 -8.67 -19.98
N TRP A 386 -18.88 -8.41 -20.89
CA TRP A 386 -18.93 -7.21 -21.76
C TRP A 386 -18.86 -5.87 -21.01
N TYR A 387 -19.32 -5.81 -19.76
CA TYR A 387 -19.34 -4.58 -18.97
C TYR A 387 -18.03 -4.30 -18.24
N THR A 388 -17.11 -5.26 -18.15
CA THR A 388 -15.93 -5.15 -17.28
C THR A 388 -14.96 -4.08 -17.77
N GLU A 389 -14.64 -4.08 -19.07
CA GLU A 389 -13.77 -3.07 -19.66
C GLU A 389 -14.40 -1.66 -19.65
N PRO A 390 -15.69 -1.48 -20.01
CA PRO A 390 -16.36 -0.19 -19.84
C PRO A 390 -16.31 0.36 -18.42
N ILE A 391 -16.61 -0.47 -17.41
CA ILE A 391 -16.60 -0.06 -16.00
C ILE A 391 -15.19 0.33 -15.56
N LYS A 392 -14.18 -0.45 -15.94
CA LYS A 392 -12.76 -0.13 -15.69
C LYS A 392 -12.37 1.21 -16.29
N LYS A 393 -12.73 1.47 -17.56
CA LYS A 393 -12.41 2.72 -18.25
C LYS A 393 -12.97 3.95 -17.53
N ILE A 394 -14.21 3.87 -17.03
CA ILE A 394 -14.84 5.02 -16.35
C ILE A 394 -14.41 5.13 -14.87
N PHE A 395 -14.02 4.03 -14.23
CA PHE A 395 -13.43 4.03 -12.90
C PHE A 395 -12.04 4.67 -12.88
N ASP A 396 -11.19 4.32 -13.85
CA ASP A 396 -9.85 4.90 -14.01
C ASP A 396 -9.89 6.44 -14.18
N ARG A 397 -11.04 6.98 -14.58
CA ARG A 397 -11.32 8.42 -14.73
C ARG A 397 -12.08 9.04 -13.55
N GLY A 398 -12.33 8.29 -12.48
CA GLY A 398 -13.08 8.76 -11.30
C GLY A 398 -14.56 9.05 -11.55
N ILE A 399 -15.13 8.57 -12.66
CA ILE A 399 -16.55 8.77 -12.99
C ILE A 399 -17.41 7.88 -12.09
N VAL A 400 -16.96 6.65 -11.85
CA VAL A 400 -17.55 5.72 -10.88
C VAL A 400 -16.54 5.37 -9.81
N THR A 401 -17.06 5.11 -8.61
CA THR A 401 -16.26 4.77 -7.43
C THR A 401 -16.74 3.48 -6.76
N GLY A 402 -17.86 2.90 -7.23
CA GLY A 402 -18.56 1.80 -6.55
C GLY A 402 -19.25 2.22 -5.25
N PHE A 403 -19.69 1.22 -4.49
CA PHE A 403 -20.34 1.36 -3.19
C PHE A 403 -19.30 1.35 -2.05
N PRO A 404 -19.67 1.80 -0.83
CA PRO A 404 -18.76 1.79 0.32
C PRO A 404 -18.24 0.40 0.72
N ASP A 405 -18.99 -0.65 0.40
CA ASP A 405 -18.61 -2.06 0.62
C ASP A 405 -17.63 -2.60 -0.45
N GLY A 406 -17.21 -1.74 -1.38
CA GLY A 406 -16.30 -2.09 -2.47
C GLY A 406 -16.97 -2.81 -3.64
N THR A 407 -18.31 -2.92 -3.70
CA THR A 407 -19.04 -3.53 -4.84
C THR A 407 -19.37 -2.52 -5.95
N TYR A 408 -19.62 -2.98 -7.18
CA TYR A 408 -20.13 -2.15 -8.28
C TYR A 408 -21.64 -2.28 -8.49
N ARG A 409 -22.17 -3.49 -8.28
CA ARG A 409 -23.52 -3.98 -8.52
C ARG A 409 -23.96 -3.81 -9.99
N PRO A 410 -23.32 -4.53 -10.94
CA PRO A 410 -23.51 -4.28 -12.38
C PRO A 410 -24.95 -4.40 -12.84
N GLU A 411 -25.71 -5.35 -12.30
CA GLU A 411 -27.10 -5.61 -12.69
C GLU A 411 -28.13 -4.75 -11.94
N ALA A 412 -27.70 -3.98 -10.94
CA ALA A 412 -28.62 -3.10 -10.23
C ALA A 412 -29.09 -1.97 -11.15
N THR A 413 -30.38 -1.67 -11.09
CA THR A 413 -30.95 -0.51 -11.78
C THR A 413 -30.36 0.79 -11.20
N ILE A 414 -30.11 1.76 -12.07
CA ILE A 414 -29.59 3.08 -11.67
C ILE A 414 -30.71 4.12 -11.58
N THR A 415 -30.67 4.95 -10.54
CA THR A 415 -31.58 6.10 -10.37
C THR A 415 -31.19 7.27 -11.26
N ARG A 416 -32.13 8.19 -11.48
CA ARG A 416 -31.87 9.45 -12.19
C ARG A 416 -30.77 10.28 -11.53
N ALA A 417 -30.73 10.36 -10.20
CA ALA A 417 -29.68 11.09 -9.48
C ALA A 417 -28.29 10.45 -9.65
N GLU A 418 -28.20 9.13 -9.59
CA GLU A 418 -26.93 8.42 -9.80
C GLU A 418 -26.41 8.58 -11.24
N ALA A 419 -27.28 8.44 -12.25
CA ALA A 419 -26.90 8.61 -13.65
C ALA A 419 -26.38 10.03 -13.94
N VAL A 420 -27.05 11.05 -13.41
CA VAL A 420 -26.61 12.45 -13.54
C VAL A 420 -25.35 12.75 -12.73
N THR A 421 -25.15 12.09 -11.58
CA THR A 421 -23.89 12.20 -10.82
C THR A 421 -22.72 11.64 -11.61
N MET A 422 -22.90 10.48 -12.27
CA MET A 422 -21.88 9.93 -13.16
C MET A 422 -21.60 10.89 -14.33
N LEU A 423 -22.64 11.38 -15.01
CA LEU A 423 -22.49 12.37 -16.08
C LEU A 423 -21.77 13.64 -15.59
N GLY A 424 -22.14 14.13 -14.41
CA GLY A 424 -21.56 15.30 -13.78
C GLY A 424 -20.06 15.17 -13.57
N ARG A 425 -19.60 14.00 -13.12
CA ARG A 425 -18.17 13.68 -13.03
C ARG A 425 -17.51 13.60 -14.41
N ALA A 426 -18.13 12.91 -15.36
CA ALA A 426 -17.59 12.76 -16.72
C ALA A 426 -17.44 14.09 -17.47
N LYS A 427 -18.34 15.06 -17.20
CA LYS A 427 -18.34 16.40 -17.81
C LYS A 427 -17.70 17.47 -16.92
N ASN A 428 -17.11 17.10 -15.79
CA ASN A 428 -16.52 18.00 -14.79
C ASN A 428 -17.46 19.16 -14.38
N LEU A 429 -18.73 18.83 -14.11
CA LEU A 429 -19.74 19.81 -13.71
C LEU A 429 -19.53 20.30 -12.27
N ASN A 430 -20.02 21.49 -11.96
CA ASN A 430 -19.88 22.09 -10.64
C ASN A 430 -20.72 21.36 -9.58
N LYS A 431 -20.10 20.45 -8.82
CA LYS A 431 -20.74 19.72 -7.70
C LYS A 431 -21.23 20.61 -6.56
N THR A 432 -20.77 21.85 -6.47
CA THR A 432 -21.10 22.80 -5.39
C THR A 432 -22.16 23.81 -5.77
N ASN A 433 -22.77 23.68 -6.96
CA ASN A 433 -23.83 24.57 -7.42
C ASN A 433 -25.04 24.52 -6.45
N LYS A 434 -25.30 25.65 -5.79
CA LYS A 434 -26.33 25.81 -4.76
C LYS A 434 -27.69 26.27 -5.31
N ASN A 435 -27.84 26.38 -6.62
CA ASN A 435 -29.14 26.68 -7.23
C ASN A 435 -30.17 25.61 -6.85
N HIS A 436 -31.45 25.89 -7.04
CA HIS A 436 -32.50 24.98 -6.62
C HIS A 436 -33.67 25.01 -7.58
N TYR A 437 -33.52 24.27 -8.69
CA TYR A 437 -34.50 24.21 -9.77
C TYR A 437 -35.61 23.19 -9.53
N PHE A 438 -35.35 22.19 -8.70
CA PHE A 438 -36.27 21.07 -8.46
C PHE A 438 -36.59 20.95 -6.98
N SER A 439 -37.88 21.02 -6.64
CA SER A 439 -38.36 21.04 -5.26
C SER A 439 -38.17 19.70 -4.53
N ASP A 440 -38.00 18.61 -5.27
CA ASP A 440 -37.83 17.25 -4.76
C ASP A 440 -36.38 16.77 -4.72
N VAL A 441 -35.41 17.67 -4.97
CA VAL A 441 -33.97 17.40 -4.83
C VAL A 441 -33.46 18.09 -3.56
N PRO A 442 -33.18 17.35 -2.48
CA PRO A 442 -32.64 17.95 -1.25
C PRO A 442 -31.35 18.73 -1.53
N LYS A 443 -31.20 19.92 -0.93
CA LYS A 443 -30.05 20.82 -1.18
C LYS A 443 -28.71 20.22 -0.72
N ASP A 444 -28.76 19.34 0.25
CA ASP A 444 -27.64 18.59 0.83
C ASP A 444 -27.41 17.23 0.16
N SER A 445 -28.22 16.87 -0.85
CA SER A 445 -28.03 15.65 -1.61
C SER A 445 -26.68 15.67 -2.34
N TYR A 446 -25.98 14.53 -2.35
CA TYR A 446 -24.73 14.32 -3.08
C TYR A 446 -24.85 14.63 -4.59
N ALA A 447 -26.07 14.56 -5.15
CA ALA A 447 -26.35 14.79 -6.55
C ALA A 447 -26.79 16.22 -6.87
N ALA A 448 -27.14 17.04 -5.85
CA ALA A 448 -27.82 18.33 -6.04
C ALA A 448 -27.05 19.26 -6.98
N GLY A 449 -25.78 19.54 -6.69
CA GLY A 449 -24.98 20.44 -7.52
C GLY A 449 -24.76 19.93 -8.96
N TYR A 450 -24.64 18.62 -9.14
CA TYR A 450 -24.56 18.01 -10.47
C TYR A 450 -25.86 18.13 -11.24
N ILE A 451 -27.00 17.87 -10.59
CA ILE A 451 -28.33 18.03 -11.18
C ILE A 451 -28.56 19.49 -11.61
N ASN A 452 -28.26 20.45 -10.73
CA ASN A 452 -28.42 21.87 -11.04
C ASN A 452 -27.56 22.28 -12.25
N SER A 453 -26.28 21.92 -12.23
CA SER A 453 -25.35 22.26 -13.33
C SER A 453 -25.75 21.60 -14.64
N ALA A 454 -26.19 20.33 -14.61
CA ALA A 454 -26.64 19.63 -15.79
C ALA A 454 -27.93 20.24 -16.37
N TYR A 455 -28.82 20.75 -15.51
CA TYR A 455 -30.04 21.43 -15.94
C TYR A 455 -29.75 22.78 -16.61
N GLU A 456 -28.89 23.59 -16.01
CA GLU A 456 -28.46 24.89 -16.59
C GLU A 456 -27.82 24.74 -17.97
N LEU A 457 -27.03 23.68 -18.17
CA LEU A 457 -26.38 23.37 -19.45
C LEU A 457 -27.33 22.70 -20.44
N GLY A 458 -28.58 22.43 -20.07
CA GLY A 458 -29.57 21.78 -20.93
C GLY A 458 -29.33 20.29 -21.16
N PHE A 459 -28.48 19.64 -20.36
CA PHE A 459 -28.18 18.20 -20.47
C PHE A 459 -29.32 17.33 -19.95
N ILE A 460 -30.10 17.85 -19.01
CA ILE A 460 -31.24 17.16 -18.41
C ILE A 460 -32.47 18.05 -18.38
N LYS A 461 -33.64 17.42 -18.24
CA LYS A 461 -34.93 18.08 -18.02
C LYS A 461 -35.65 17.48 -16.80
N GLY A 462 -36.51 18.27 -16.18
CA GLY A 462 -37.45 17.80 -15.16
C GLY A 462 -38.58 16.97 -15.76
N VAL A 463 -39.35 16.31 -14.90
CA VAL A 463 -40.51 15.48 -15.29
C VAL A 463 -41.85 16.23 -15.15
N GLY A 464 -41.80 17.57 -15.05
CA GLY A 464 -42.96 18.44 -14.85
C GLY A 464 -43.17 18.88 -13.40
N GLY A 465 -43.89 19.99 -13.20
CA GLY A 465 -44.25 20.50 -11.87
C GLY A 465 -43.07 20.80 -10.93
N SER A 466 -41.95 21.29 -11.48
CA SER A 466 -40.69 21.55 -10.75
C SER A 466 -40.09 20.31 -10.07
N LYS A 467 -40.37 19.10 -10.58
CA LYS A 467 -39.82 17.84 -10.07
C LYS A 467 -38.76 17.25 -10.99
N PHE A 468 -37.72 16.67 -10.39
CA PHE A 468 -36.71 15.87 -11.07
C PHE A 468 -36.90 14.37 -10.86
N ARG A 469 -37.47 13.97 -9.72
CA ARG A 469 -37.60 12.59 -9.22
C ARG A 469 -36.26 11.87 -9.11
N PRO A 470 -35.38 12.29 -8.17
CA PRO A 470 -34.00 11.78 -8.08
C PRO A 470 -33.91 10.27 -7.84
N ASN A 471 -34.88 9.68 -7.14
CA ASN A 471 -34.88 8.27 -6.76
C ASN A 471 -35.59 7.36 -7.77
N ASP A 472 -36.25 7.92 -8.78
CA ASP A 472 -36.88 7.11 -9.83
C ASP A 472 -35.77 6.46 -10.69
N PRO A 473 -35.94 5.19 -11.10
CA PRO A 473 -35.09 4.58 -12.12
C PRO A 473 -35.06 5.39 -13.42
N ILE A 474 -33.88 5.58 -14.01
CA ILE A 474 -33.79 6.21 -15.32
C ILE A 474 -34.02 5.18 -16.43
N LYS A 475 -34.88 5.54 -17.39
CA LYS A 475 -35.17 4.68 -18.55
C LYS A 475 -34.03 4.77 -19.57
N ARG A 476 -33.83 3.70 -20.35
CA ARG A 476 -32.78 3.64 -21.37
C ARG A 476 -32.95 4.69 -22.47
N GLY A 477 -34.19 5.00 -22.86
CA GLY A 477 -34.51 6.08 -23.79
C GLY A 477 -34.21 7.48 -23.22
N ASP A 478 -34.51 7.70 -21.94
CA ASP A 478 -34.17 8.95 -21.24
C ASP A 478 -32.65 9.14 -21.16
N MET A 479 -31.89 8.06 -20.92
CA MET A 479 -30.43 8.14 -20.94
C MET A 479 -29.88 8.49 -22.33
N ALA A 480 -30.51 8.03 -23.43
CA ALA A 480 -30.12 8.43 -24.77
C ALA A 480 -30.30 9.95 -24.99
N LEU A 481 -31.39 10.54 -24.49
CA LEU A 481 -31.62 11.99 -24.53
C LEU A 481 -30.54 12.74 -23.75
N VAL A 482 -30.18 12.26 -22.56
CA VAL A 482 -29.12 12.85 -21.74
C VAL A 482 -27.77 12.79 -22.45
N MET A 483 -27.43 11.63 -23.05
CA MET A 483 -26.18 11.48 -23.79
C MET A 483 -26.14 12.36 -25.04
N GLN A 484 -27.26 12.47 -25.77
CA GLN A 484 -27.37 13.35 -26.92
C GLN A 484 -27.08 14.81 -26.54
N ALA A 485 -27.75 15.31 -25.51
CA ALA A 485 -27.59 16.70 -25.08
C ALA A 485 -26.17 16.96 -24.53
N ALA A 486 -25.65 16.08 -23.68
CA ALA A 486 -24.38 16.30 -22.99
C ALA A 486 -23.13 16.18 -23.89
N TYR A 487 -23.24 15.45 -25.00
CA TYR A 487 -22.14 15.22 -25.94
C TYR A 487 -22.40 15.82 -27.33
N GLY A 488 -23.51 16.55 -27.52
CA GLY A 488 -23.85 17.17 -28.81
C GLY A 488 -24.01 16.16 -29.93
N LEU A 489 -24.62 15.00 -29.64
CA LEU A 489 -24.68 13.90 -30.60
C LEU A 489 -25.64 14.22 -31.74
N SER A 490 -25.20 13.96 -32.96
CA SER A 490 -26.00 14.05 -34.18
C SER A 490 -25.72 12.86 -35.10
N GLY A 491 -26.66 12.52 -35.96
CA GLY A 491 -26.44 11.53 -37.01
C GLY A 491 -27.75 10.89 -37.49
N THR A 492 -27.70 10.32 -38.69
CA THR A 492 -28.88 9.81 -39.42
C THR A 492 -28.78 8.31 -39.72
N LYS A 493 -27.83 7.60 -39.08
CA LYS A 493 -27.63 6.16 -39.30
C LYS A 493 -28.89 5.41 -38.87
N GLN A 494 -29.49 4.68 -39.81
CA GLN A 494 -30.68 3.88 -39.55
C GLN A 494 -30.33 2.69 -38.65
N PHE A 495 -31.25 2.36 -37.75
CA PHE A 495 -31.23 1.16 -36.92
C PHE A 495 -32.53 0.38 -37.15
N ASN A 496 -32.52 -0.92 -36.84
CA ASN A 496 -33.66 -1.81 -37.05
C ASN A 496 -34.23 -2.33 -35.71
N PHE A 497 -34.20 -1.50 -34.67
CA PHE A 497 -34.75 -1.85 -33.36
C PHE A 497 -36.28 -2.02 -33.44
N THR A 498 -36.77 -3.20 -33.07
CA THR A 498 -38.18 -3.59 -33.28
C THR A 498 -39.16 -2.86 -32.36
N ASP A 499 -38.68 -2.25 -31.27
CA ASP A 499 -39.46 -1.61 -30.21
C ASP A 499 -39.26 -0.08 -30.11
N VAL A 500 -38.66 0.53 -31.14
CA VAL A 500 -38.41 1.98 -31.20
C VAL A 500 -39.25 2.62 -32.31
N SER A 501 -40.37 3.24 -31.93
CA SER A 501 -41.24 3.97 -32.85
C SER A 501 -40.60 5.28 -33.33
N LYS A 502 -40.73 5.60 -34.63
CA LYS A 502 -40.30 6.88 -35.24
C LYS A 502 -40.98 8.11 -34.65
N THR A 503 -42.15 7.94 -34.03
CA THR A 503 -42.91 9.03 -33.39
C THR A 503 -42.61 9.17 -31.90
N ALA A 504 -41.76 8.32 -31.33
CA ALA A 504 -41.43 8.37 -29.92
C ALA A 504 -40.50 9.55 -29.60
N TYR A 505 -40.69 10.17 -28.44
CA TYR A 505 -39.91 11.35 -28.00
C TYR A 505 -38.40 11.10 -27.87
N TYR A 506 -37.98 9.84 -27.77
CA TYR A 506 -36.58 9.42 -27.67
C TYR A 506 -35.97 8.99 -29.03
N TYR A 507 -36.75 8.96 -30.12
CA TYR A 507 -36.31 8.39 -31.40
C TYR A 507 -35.02 9.04 -31.93
N ASP A 508 -35.03 10.37 -32.05
CA ASP A 508 -33.90 11.13 -32.58
C ASP A 508 -32.65 10.99 -31.71
N ALA A 509 -32.84 10.93 -30.38
CA ALA A 509 -31.74 10.73 -29.44
C ALA A 509 -31.09 9.35 -29.57
N ILE A 510 -31.91 8.30 -29.74
CA ILE A 510 -31.41 6.95 -30.02
C ILE A 510 -30.69 6.92 -31.37
N GLN A 511 -31.22 7.58 -32.41
CA GLN A 511 -30.58 7.63 -33.73
C GLN A 511 -29.22 8.33 -33.69
N ALA A 512 -29.14 9.47 -33.00
CA ALA A 512 -27.90 10.20 -32.80
C ALA A 512 -26.89 9.36 -32.01
N ALA A 513 -27.30 8.74 -30.90
CA ALA A 513 -26.41 7.90 -30.10
C ALA A 513 -25.94 6.65 -30.85
N TYR A 514 -26.80 6.03 -31.66
CA TYR A 514 -26.46 4.87 -32.50
C TYR A 514 -25.46 5.25 -33.60
N SER A 515 -25.67 6.40 -34.25
CA SER A 515 -24.76 6.94 -35.27
C SER A 515 -23.34 7.18 -34.73
N ASN A 516 -23.23 7.55 -33.46
CA ASN A 516 -21.96 7.80 -32.76
C ASN A 516 -21.39 6.57 -32.05
N ASN A 517 -21.98 5.38 -32.25
CA ASN A 517 -21.58 4.13 -31.60
C ASN A 517 -21.56 4.20 -30.07
N ILE A 518 -22.49 4.97 -29.48
CA ILE A 518 -22.67 5.08 -28.02
C ILE A 518 -23.64 4.02 -27.51
N VAL A 519 -24.72 3.75 -28.26
CA VAL A 519 -25.71 2.72 -27.93
C VAL A 519 -25.74 1.60 -28.96
N LYS A 520 -26.18 0.43 -28.52
CA LYS A 520 -26.45 -0.77 -29.32
C LYS A 520 -27.74 -1.44 -28.83
N GLY A 521 -28.43 -2.16 -29.71
CA GLY A 521 -29.56 -3.02 -29.31
C GLY A 521 -29.09 -4.33 -28.68
N TYR A 522 -30.02 -5.04 -28.05
CA TYR A 522 -29.81 -6.42 -27.62
C TYR A 522 -29.73 -7.31 -28.85
N LYS A 523 -28.68 -8.14 -28.92
CA LYS A 523 -28.40 -8.95 -30.12
C LYS A 523 -29.38 -10.09 -30.28
N GLU A 524 -29.98 -10.52 -29.17
CA GLU A 524 -30.82 -11.69 -29.06
C GLU A 524 -32.17 -11.48 -29.75
N ASP A 525 -32.72 -10.26 -29.69
CA ASP A 525 -34.08 -9.95 -30.14
C ASP A 525 -34.17 -8.65 -30.98
N ASN A 526 -33.04 -8.00 -31.26
CA ASN A 526 -32.96 -6.70 -31.95
C ASN A 526 -33.81 -5.61 -31.29
N THR A 527 -33.99 -5.62 -29.96
CA THR A 527 -34.68 -4.55 -29.23
C THR A 527 -33.71 -3.50 -28.66
N PHE A 528 -34.21 -2.31 -28.36
CA PHE A 528 -33.52 -1.28 -27.58
C PHE A 528 -34.04 -1.18 -26.15
N ARG A 529 -35.29 -1.54 -25.89
CA ARG A 529 -35.99 -1.46 -24.59
C ARG A 529 -36.01 -0.04 -24.00
N PRO A 530 -36.49 0.98 -24.75
CA PRO A 530 -36.37 2.39 -24.37
C PRO A 530 -37.15 2.76 -23.11
N LEU A 531 -38.21 2.03 -22.78
CA LEU A 531 -39.04 2.28 -21.60
C LEU A 531 -38.57 1.52 -20.36
N ASN A 532 -37.64 0.58 -20.50
CA ASN A 532 -37.10 -0.17 -19.38
C ASN A 532 -36.06 0.67 -18.63
N PRO A 533 -35.99 0.54 -17.30
CA PRO A 533 -34.88 1.06 -16.53
C PRO A 533 -33.55 0.46 -17.01
N ILE A 534 -32.50 1.28 -17.03
CA ILE A 534 -31.16 0.85 -17.39
C ILE A 534 -30.41 0.34 -16.16
N THR A 535 -29.56 -0.68 -16.32
CA THR A 535 -28.66 -1.15 -15.26
C THR A 535 -27.42 -0.25 -15.12
N ARG A 536 -26.68 -0.42 -14.02
CA ARG A 536 -25.40 0.27 -13.81
C ARG A 536 -24.33 -0.15 -14.82
N SER A 537 -24.33 -1.41 -15.28
CA SER A 537 -23.41 -1.89 -16.31
C SER A 537 -23.73 -1.31 -17.69
N GLU A 538 -25.01 -1.25 -18.04
CA GLU A 538 -25.46 -0.64 -19.30
C GLU A 538 -25.16 0.86 -19.32
N ASN A 539 -25.46 1.58 -18.23
CA ASN A 539 -25.11 3.01 -18.14
C ASN A 539 -23.59 3.23 -18.26
N ALA A 540 -22.78 2.35 -17.66
CA ALA A 540 -21.32 2.40 -17.78
C ALA A 540 -20.84 2.21 -19.22
N GLU A 541 -21.43 1.29 -19.99
CA GLU A 541 -21.10 1.11 -21.41
C GLU A 541 -21.42 2.36 -22.21
N LEU A 542 -22.61 2.95 -22.03
CA LEU A 542 -23.01 4.19 -22.70
C LEU A 542 -21.99 5.31 -22.43
N MET A 543 -21.65 5.51 -21.16
CA MET A 543 -20.68 6.54 -20.77
C MET A 543 -19.28 6.25 -21.29
N SER A 544 -18.79 5.02 -21.16
CA SER A 544 -17.49 4.58 -21.65
C SER A 544 -17.32 4.83 -23.16
N ASN A 545 -18.37 4.55 -23.94
CA ASN A 545 -18.39 4.75 -25.38
C ASN A 545 -18.33 6.23 -25.79
N ALA A 546 -18.84 7.14 -24.96
CA ALA A 546 -18.81 8.57 -25.22
C ALA A 546 -17.47 9.23 -24.87
N LEU A 547 -16.59 8.54 -24.13
CA LEU A 547 -15.27 9.01 -23.73
C LEU A 547 -14.17 8.68 -24.77
N LYS A 548 -14.52 8.66 -26.05
CA LYS A 548 -13.59 8.39 -27.15
C LYS A 548 -12.74 9.60 -27.48
#